data_AF-A0A2T2W7J6-F1
#
_entry.id   AF-A0A2T2W7J6-F1
#
_cell.length_a   1.000
_cell.length_b   1.000
_cell.length_c   1.000
_cell.angle_alpha   90.00
_cell.angle_beta   90.00
_cell.angle_gamma   90.00
#
_symmetry.space_group_name_H-M   'P 1'
#
loop_
_entity.id
_entity.type
_entity.pdbx_description
1 polymer ?
#
loop_
_entity_poly.entity_id
_entity_poly.type
_entity_poly.pdbx_seq_one_letter_code
_entity_poly.pdbx_strand_id
1 'polypeptide(L)'
;MNDSKTLFDYWHSKVRLKNLSIVSSPDHVETHRLRHDCTNYDTLRDSREVALLDELERSRVIAVIKYQCTAQVLQRRAGFLNSHIAELQNEVQSLAHENNKLQKIIRALQEIIFGKDQDVQKLQNRISILEAENETFRAEAERAKAYSDLLQEFEALKQEFEKVAKRKQELAKNNQRLGGRVAHTNRFRNERDAARAAAAELRQKLAQVTDHNQQLRSENEALKSELSQLHKQTKLGIVEIRRNGN
;
A
#
# COMPACT_ATOMS: atom_id res chain seq x y z
N MET A 1 17.46 -105.83 -39.82
CA MET A 1 17.74 -104.44 -40.28
C MET A 1 18.90 -103.90 -39.46
N ASN A 2 20.12 -103.79 -40.00
CA ASN A 2 21.34 -103.52 -39.20
C ASN A 2 21.80 -102.05 -39.14
N ASP A 3 21.10 -101.12 -39.80
CA ASP A 3 21.47 -99.70 -39.72
C ASP A 3 20.51 -98.93 -38.80
N SER A 4 21.01 -98.57 -37.61
CA SER A 4 20.26 -97.81 -36.61
C SER A 4 19.84 -96.44 -37.16
N LYS A 5 20.65 -95.82 -38.04
CA LYS A 5 20.31 -94.52 -38.62
C LYS A 5 19.07 -94.60 -39.50
N THR A 6 19.03 -95.55 -40.43
CA THR A 6 17.87 -95.80 -41.29
C THR A 6 16.59 -96.05 -40.48
N LEU A 7 16.67 -96.78 -39.35
CA LEU A 7 15.52 -96.99 -38.47
C LEU A 7 15.04 -95.68 -37.81
N PHE A 8 15.96 -94.85 -37.33
CA PHE A 8 15.64 -93.55 -36.74
C PHE A 8 14.99 -92.62 -37.78
N ASP A 9 15.55 -92.54 -38.99
CA ASP A 9 15.05 -91.69 -40.07
C ASP A 9 13.67 -92.14 -40.55
N TYR A 10 13.45 -93.46 -40.63
CA TYR A 10 12.15 -94.05 -40.95
C TYR A 10 11.07 -93.56 -39.99
N TRP A 11 11.25 -93.76 -38.69
CA TRP A 11 10.26 -93.35 -37.70
C TRP A 11 10.16 -91.83 -37.54
N HIS A 12 11.26 -91.10 -37.71
CA HIS A 12 11.26 -89.64 -37.72
C HIS A 12 10.28 -89.09 -38.78
N SER A 13 10.28 -89.64 -39.99
CA SER A 13 9.37 -89.23 -41.07
C SER A 13 7.89 -89.57 -40.81
N LYS A 14 7.60 -90.51 -39.91
CA LYS A 14 6.25 -90.97 -39.58
C LYS A 14 5.61 -90.21 -38.42
N VAL A 15 6.40 -89.48 -37.63
CA VAL A 15 5.88 -88.64 -36.54
C VAL A 15 5.06 -87.50 -37.14
N ARG A 16 3.86 -87.31 -36.61
CA ARG A 16 2.98 -86.19 -36.95
C ARG A 16 2.63 -85.42 -35.67
N LEU A 17 2.89 -84.12 -35.69
CA LEU A 17 2.49 -83.22 -34.62
C LEU A 17 1.00 -82.89 -34.73
N LYS A 18 0.33 -82.83 -33.59
CA LYS A 18 -1.08 -82.44 -33.44
C LYS A 18 -1.22 -81.51 -32.23
N ASN A 19 -2.40 -80.92 -32.02
CA ASN A 19 -2.69 -80.06 -30.87
C ASN A 19 -1.66 -78.93 -30.67
N LEU A 20 -1.37 -78.20 -31.74
CA LEU A 20 -0.35 -77.14 -31.75
C LEU A 20 -0.61 -76.04 -30.73
N SER A 21 -1.87 -75.81 -30.33
CA SER A 21 -2.24 -74.87 -29.26
C SER A 21 -1.61 -75.23 -27.91
N ILE A 22 -1.52 -76.52 -27.58
CA ILE A 22 -0.85 -77.01 -26.36
C ILE A 22 0.66 -76.88 -26.53
N VAL A 23 1.17 -77.20 -27.72
CA VAL A 23 2.61 -77.10 -28.03
C VAL A 23 3.09 -75.64 -27.91
N SER A 24 2.30 -74.68 -28.36
CA SER A 24 2.61 -73.24 -28.30
C SER A 24 2.26 -72.57 -26.97
N SER A 25 1.55 -73.25 -26.06
CA SER A 25 1.18 -72.67 -24.77
C SER A 25 2.44 -72.30 -23.96
N PRO A 26 2.49 -71.11 -23.33
CA PRO A 26 3.59 -70.70 -22.48
C PRO A 26 3.65 -71.47 -21.15
N ASP A 27 2.53 -72.05 -20.72
CA ASP A 27 2.40 -72.74 -19.43
C ASP A 27 3.17 -74.05 -19.41
N HIS A 28 3.64 -74.49 -18.24
CA HIS A 28 4.32 -75.77 -18.12
C HIS A 28 3.40 -76.94 -18.52
N VAL A 29 3.90 -77.79 -19.43
CA VAL A 29 3.24 -79.03 -19.83
C VAL A 29 4.21 -80.18 -19.65
N GLU A 30 3.77 -81.24 -18.98
CA GLU A 30 4.59 -82.42 -18.77
C GLU A 30 4.96 -83.11 -20.09
N THR A 31 6.21 -83.57 -20.18
CA THR A 31 6.76 -84.22 -21.39
C THR A 31 5.96 -85.44 -21.84
N HIS A 32 5.39 -86.20 -20.89
CA HIS A 32 4.57 -87.36 -21.24
C HIS A 32 3.30 -86.91 -21.98
N ARG A 33 2.61 -85.88 -21.49
CA ARG A 33 1.41 -85.33 -22.13
C ARG A 33 1.74 -84.78 -23.51
N LEU A 34 2.85 -84.05 -23.66
CA LEU A 34 3.29 -83.57 -24.97
C LEU A 34 3.50 -84.71 -25.97
N ARG A 35 4.07 -85.84 -25.54
CA ARG A 35 4.26 -87.00 -26.42
C ARG A 35 2.92 -87.62 -26.84
N HIS A 36 2.03 -87.92 -25.90
CA HIS A 36 0.77 -88.63 -26.19
C HIS A 36 -0.29 -87.71 -26.86
N ASP A 37 -0.47 -86.52 -26.30
CA ASP A 37 -1.53 -85.59 -26.68
C ASP A 37 -1.14 -84.77 -27.91
N CYS A 38 0.15 -84.50 -28.15
CA CYS A 38 0.59 -83.62 -29.23
C CYS A 38 1.35 -84.34 -30.35
N THR A 39 1.44 -85.68 -30.31
CA THR A 39 1.94 -86.49 -31.43
C THR A 39 1.04 -87.69 -31.72
N ASN A 40 1.34 -88.44 -32.79
CA ASN A 40 0.72 -89.73 -33.09
C ASN A 40 1.40 -90.93 -32.38
N TYR A 41 2.06 -90.71 -31.23
CA TYR A 41 2.80 -91.74 -30.49
C TYR A 41 2.02 -93.04 -30.28
N ASP A 42 0.80 -92.95 -29.73
CA ASP A 42 -0.01 -94.14 -29.43
C ASP A 42 -0.37 -94.91 -30.72
N THR A 43 -0.72 -94.18 -31.79
CA THR A 43 -1.02 -94.76 -33.10
C THR A 43 0.20 -95.44 -33.74
N LEU A 44 1.39 -94.88 -33.58
CA LEU A 44 2.62 -95.48 -34.11
C LEU A 44 3.03 -96.72 -33.30
N ARG A 45 2.88 -96.66 -31.97
CA ARG A 45 3.15 -97.77 -31.06
C ARG A 45 2.26 -98.98 -31.36
N ASP A 46 0.98 -98.75 -31.61
CA ASP A 46 -0.01 -99.80 -31.87
C ASP A 46 -0.10 -100.17 -33.36
N SER A 47 0.82 -99.68 -34.19
CA SER A 47 0.81 -99.91 -35.63
C SER A 47 1.12 -101.38 -35.97
N ARG A 48 0.54 -101.86 -37.07
CA ARG A 48 0.75 -103.23 -37.56
C ARG A 48 2.23 -103.56 -37.80
N GLU A 49 3.01 -102.58 -38.24
CA GLU A 49 4.45 -102.72 -38.47
C GLU A 49 5.22 -103.03 -37.18
N VAL A 50 4.77 -102.50 -36.04
CA VAL A 50 5.37 -102.73 -34.72
C VAL A 50 4.84 -104.04 -34.10
N ALA A 51 3.57 -104.36 -34.35
CA ALA A 51 2.93 -105.57 -33.82
C ALA A 51 3.50 -106.88 -34.40
N LEU A 52 4.05 -106.85 -35.62
CA LEU A 52 4.62 -108.02 -36.30
C LEU A 52 6.07 -108.33 -35.89
N LEU A 53 6.72 -107.46 -35.10
CA LEU A 53 8.10 -107.63 -34.66
C LEU A 53 8.21 -108.59 -33.48
N ASP A 54 9.38 -109.21 -33.32
CA ASP A 54 9.71 -109.96 -32.12
C ASP A 54 9.77 -109.06 -30.87
N GLU A 55 9.74 -109.64 -29.67
CA GLU A 55 9.69 -108.86 -28.42
C GLU A 55 10.85 -107.86 -28.27
N LEU A 56 12.05 -108.25 -28.70
CA LEU A 56 13.27 -107.50 -28.50
C LEU A 56 13.38 -106.34 -29.50
N GLU A 57 13.08 -106.61 -30.76
CA GLU A 57 12.98 -105.63 -31.84
C GLU A 57 11.82 -104.67 -31.62
N ARG A 58 10.66 -105.16 -31.16
CA ARG A 58 9.52 -104.32 -30.81
C ARG A 58 9.87 -103.34 -29.70
N SER A 59 10.52 -103.80 -28.64
CA SER A 59 10.96 -102.93 -27.54
C SER A 59 11.93 -101.84 -28.01
N ARG A 60 12.86 -102.19 -28.92
CA ARG A 60 13.79 -101.23 -29.54
C ARG A 60 13.05 -100.20 -30.39
N VAL A 61 12.13 -100.64 -31.24
CA VAL A 61 11.34 -99.75 -32.11
C VAL A 61 10.45 -98.82 -31.30
N ILE A 62 9.79 -99.31 -30.25
CA ILE A 62 8.98 -98.46 -29.35
C ILE A 62 9.85 -97.39 -28.67
N ALA A 63 11.08 -97.72 -28.28
CA ALA A 63 12.01 -96.75 -27.73
C ALA A 63 12.38 -95.66 -28.75
N VAL A 64 12.64 -96.04 -30.01
CA VAL A 64 12.89 -95.09 -31.10
C VAL A 64 11.68 -94.18 -31.35
N ILE A 65 10.47 -94.75 -31.46
CA ILE A 65 9.23 -93.99 -31.64
C ILE A 65 9.02 -93.03 -30.47
N LYS A 66 9.20 -93.48 -29.22
CA LYS A 66 9.10 -92.65 -28.02
C LYS A 66 10.06 -91.48 -28.07
N TYR A 67 11.32 -91.74 -28.45
CA TYR A 67 12.33 -90.70 -28.60
C TYR A 67 11.95 -89.69 -29.69
N GLN A 68 11.62 -90.15 -30.89
CA GLN A 68 11.30 -89.28 -32.03
C GLN A 68 10.09 -88.38 -31.75
N CYS A 69 8.99 -88.95 -31.23
CA CYS A 69 7.81 -88.19 -30.84
C CYS A 69 8.14 -87.13 -29.79
N THR A 70 8.91 -87.50 -28.76
CA THR A 70 9.30 -86.57 -27.68
C THR A 70 10.23 -85.47 -28.20
N ALA A 71 11.24 -85.82 -29.00
CA ALA A 71 12.21 -84.86 -29.52
C ALA A 71 11.55 -83.83 -30.44
N GLN A 72 10.71 -84.27 -31.39
CA GLN A 72 10.07 -83.35 -32.34
C GLN A 72 9.09 -82.38 -31.65
N VAL A 73 8.27 -82.86 -30.71
CA VAL A 73 7.32 -81.99 -30.01
C VAL A 73 8.04 -80.97 -29.12
N LEU A 74 9.10 -81.39 -28.43
CA LEU A 74 9.92 -80.50 -27.60
C LEU A 74 10.68 -79.48 -28.45
N GLN A 75 11.26 -79.90 -29.58
CA GLN A 75 11.93 -78.99 -30.51
C GLN A 75 10.96 -77.94 -31.05
N ARG A 76 9.74 -78.36 -31.43
CA ARG A 76 8.72 -77.43 -31.92
C ARG A 76 8.28 -76.45 -30.83
N ARG A 77 8.05 -76.94 -29.61
CA ARG A 77 7.71 -76.12 -28.45
C ARG A 77 8.81 -75.13 -28.09
N ALA A 78 10.06 -75.56 -28.06
CA ALA A 78 11.20 -74.67 -27.83
C ALA A 78 11.27 -73.55 -28.87
N GLY A 79 10.98 -73.86 -30.15
CA GLY A 79 10.86 -72.85 -31.20
C GLY A 79 9.81 -71.78 -30.88
N PHE A 80 8.60 -72.17 -30.49
CA PHE A 80 7.55 -71.22 -30.11
C PHE A 80 7.91 -70.38 -28.89
N LEU A 81 8.46 -71.01 -27.83
CA LEU A 81 8.86 -70.30 -26.62
C LEU A 81 9.98 -69.29 -26.91
N ASN A 82 10.95 -69.65 -27.76
CA ASN A 82 12.02 -68.74 -28.16
C ASN A 82 11.49 -67.55 -28.98
N SER A 83 10.55 -67.79 -29.90
CA SER A 83 9.89 -66.69 -30.63
C SER A 83 9.14 -65.75 -29.67
N HIS A 84 8.40 -66.31 -28.72
CA HIS A 84 7.68 -65.52 -27.72
C HIS A 84 8.62 -64.71 -26.81
N ILE A 85 9.75 -65.31 -26.40
CA ILE A 85 10.79 -64.59 -25.66
C ILE A 85 11.34 -63.42 -26.48
N ALA A 86 11.60 -63.62 -27.78
CA ALA A 86 12.09 -62.56 -28.65
C ALA A 86 11.06 -61.41 -28.80
N GLU A 87 9.77 -61.73 -28.93
CA GLU A 87 8.69 -60.74 -28.97
C GLU A 87 8.64 -59.92 -27.69
N LEU A 88 8.62 -60.58 -26.52
CA LEU A 88 8.62 -59.90 -25.22
C LEU A 88 9.87 -59.04 -25.01
N GLN A 89 11.04 -59.50 -25.46
CA GLN A 89 12.27 -58.70 -25.41
C GLN A 89 12.17 -57.44 -26.25
N ASN A 90 11.59 -57.52 -27.45
CA ASN A 90 11.37 -56.35 -28.31
C ASN A 90 10.39 -55.36 -27.67
N GLU A 91 9.31 -55.85 -27.05
CA GLU A 91 8.35 -55.00 -26.32
C GLU A 91 8.99 -54.31 -25.12
N VAL A 92 9.80 -55.03 -24.33
CA VAL A 92 10.53 -54.43 -23.20
C VAL A 92 11.50 -53.36 -23.69
N GLN A 93 12.18 -53.56 -24.81
CA GLN A 93 13.08 -52.58 -25.40
C GLN A 93 12.34 -51.34 -25.93
N SER A 94 11.18 -51.53 -26.57
CA SER A 94 10.37 -50.40 -27.05
C SER A 94 9.83 -49.56 -25.88
N LEU A 95 9.31 -50.21 -24.84
CA LEU A 95 8.86 -49.55 -23.61
C LEU A 95 10.01 -48.83 -22.89
N ALA A 96 11.20 -49.42 -22.83
CA ALA A 96 12.37 -48.76 -22.26
C ALA A 96 12.76 -47.49 -23.05
N HIS A 97 12.65 -47.54 -24.38
CA HIS A 97 12.92 -46.40 -25.24
C HIS A 97 11.89 -45.27 -25.06
N GLU A 98 10.60 -45.61 -24.98
CA GLU A 98 9.53 -44.65 -24.69
C GLU A 98 9.70 -44.01 -23.31
N ASN A 99 9.99 -44.81 -22.28
CA ASN A 99 10.28 -44.30 -20.94
C ASN A 99 11.46 -43.31 -20.95
N ASN A 100 12.53 -43.58 -21.69
CA ASN A 100 13.65 -42.65 -21.82
C ASN A 100 13.22 -41.33 -22.49
N LYS A 101 12.40 -41.39 -23.55
CA LYS A 101 11.84 -40.19 -24.20
C LYS A 101 11.00 -39.37 -23.23
N LEU A 102 10.08 -40.01 -22.51
CA LEU A 102 9.23 -39.34 -21.53
C LEU A 102 10.05 -38.71 -20.40
N GLN A 103 11.07 -39.40 -19.90
CA GLN A 103 11.98 -38.84 -18.88
C GLN A 103 12.71 -37.58 -19.38
N LYS A 104 13.15 -37.55 -20.65
CA LYS A 104 13.77 -36.34 -21.24
C LYS A 104 12.79 -35.18 -21.31
N ILE A 105 11.54 -35.44 -21.72
CA ILE A 105 10.49 -34.41 -21.77
C ILE A 105 10.19 -33.87 -20.37
N ILE A 106 10.07 -34.76 -19.37
CA ILE A 106 9.85 -34.36 -17.98
C ILE A 106 10.97 -33.43 -17.48
N ARG A 107 12.24 -33.75 -17.75
CA ARG A 107 13.37 -32.88 -17.37
C ARG A 107 13.30 -31.51 -18.04
N ALA A 108 13.04 -31.46 -19.34
CA ALA A 108 12.90 -30.19 -20.07
C ALA A 108 11.75 -29.34 -19.52
N LEU A 109 10.61 -29.95 -19.18
CA LEU A 109 9.49 -29.25 -18.57
C LEU A 109 9.84 -28.73 -17.17
N GLN A 110 10.56 -29.51 -16.36
CA GLN A 110 11.04 -29.08 -15.05
C GLN A 110 11.96 -27.86 -15.17
N GLU A 111 12.93 -27.88 -16.09
CA GLU A 111 13.82 -26.74 -16.33
C GLU A 111 13.05 -25.46 -16.71
N ILE A 112 12.04 -25.58 -17.57
CA ILE A 112 11.19 -24.45 -17.97
C ILE A 112 10.39 -23.92 -16.77
N ILE A 113 9.82 -24.80 -15.95
CA ILE A 113 9.05 -24.41 -14.76
C ILE A 113 9.94 -23.66 -13.77
N PHE A 114 11.12 -24.21 -13.44
CA PHE A 114 12.05 -23.55 -12.54
C PHE A 114 12.55 -22.20 -13.07
N GLY A 115 12.80 -22.09 -14.38
CA GLY A 115 13.13 -20.82 -15.01
C GLY A 115 12.01 -19.78 -14.86
N LYS A 116 10.76 -20.17 -15.13
CA LYS A 116 9.60 -19.30 -14.95
C LYS A 116 9.39 -18.88 -13.50
N ASP A 117 9.60 -19.76 -12.53
CA ASP A 117 9.48 -19.43 -11.11
C ASP A 117 10.49 -18.35 -10.69
N GLN A 118 11.73 -18.40 -11.19
CA GLN A 118 12.72 -17.36 -10.94
C GLN A 118 12.30 -16.02 -11.54
N ASP A 119 11.73 -16.01 -12.74
CA ASP A 119 11.25 -14.78 -13.38
C ASP A 119 10.04 -14.19 -12.64
N VAL A 120 9.13 -15.04 -12.17
CA VAL A 120 8.01 -14.63 -11.31
C VAL A 120 8.53 -13.97 -10.03
N GLN A 121 9.52 -14.55 -9.36
CA GLN A 121 10.12 -13.94 -8.16
C GLN A 121 10.78 -12.58 -8.45
N LYS A 122 11.49 -12.45 -9.59
CA LYS A 122 12.07 -11.16 -10.00
C LYS A 122 11.00 -10.10 -10.25
N LEU A 123 9.91 -10.48 -10.94
CA LEU A 123 8.79 -9.58 -11.20
C LEU A 123 8.07 -9.17 -9.90
N GLN A 124 7.84 -10.11 -8.99
CA GLN A 124 7.27 -9.82 -7.66
C GLN A 124 8.14 -8.81 -6.89
N ASN A 125 9.46 -9.02 -6.84
CA ASN A 125 10.37 -8.07 -6.20
C ASN A 125 10.31 -6.69 -6.86
N ARG A 126 10.23 -6.62 -8.19
CA ARG A 126 10.13 -5.34 -8.91
C ARG A 126 8.82 -4.63 -8.61
N ILE A 127 7.71 -5.35 -8.52
CA ILE A 127 6.40 -4.81 -8.13
C ILE A 127 6.49 -4.21 -6.73
N SER A 128 7.02 -4.94 -5.74
CA SER A 128 7.16 -4.45 -4.36
C SER A 128 8.00 -3.17 -4.27
N ILE A 129 9.09 -3.07 -5.06
CA ILE A 129 9.92 -1.85 -5.13
C ILE A 129 9.10 -0.68 -5.72
N LEU A 130 8.40 -0.90 -6.83
CA LEU A 130 7.60 0.13 -7.49
C LEU A 130 6.41 0.59 -6.64
N GLU A 131 5.82 -0.31 -5.85
CA GLU A 131 4.76 0.03 -4.89
C GLU A 131 5.31 0.95 -3.78
N ALA A 132 6.49 0.63 -3.24
CA ALA A 132 7.15 1.49 -2.26
C ALA A 132 7.50 2.87 -2.84
N GLU A 133 8.06 2.91 -4.05
CA GLU A 133 8.36 4.18 -4.75
C GLU A 133 7.08 5.00 -4.98
N ASN A 134 5.99 4.39 -5.45
CA ASN A 134 4.71 5.08 -5.63
C ASN A 134 4.16 5.65 -4.32
N GLU A 135 4.28 4.92 -3.21
CA GLU A 135 3.84 5.41 -1.91
C GLU A 135 4.65 6.62 -1.45
N THR A 136 5.98 6.60 -1.68
CA THR A 136 6.82 7.77 -1.41
C THR A 136 6.42 8.98 -2.24
N PHE A 137 6.16 8.81 -3.55
CA PHE A 137 5.71 9.90 -4.41
C PHE A 137 4.33 10.45 -4.01
N ARG A 138 3.40 9.58 -3.57
CA ARG A 138 2.11 10.03 -3.03
C ARG A 138 2.29 10.90 -1.79
N ALA A 139 3.13 10.45 -0.85
CA ALA A 139 3.44 11.23 0.36
C ALA A 139 4.11 12.57 0.03
N GLU A 140 5.01 12.61 -0.96
CA GLU A 140 5.62 13.85 -1.44
C GLU A 140 4.60 14.80 -2.07
N ALA A 141 3.68 14.28 -2.89
CA ALA A 141 2.61 15.08 -3.49
C ALA A 141 1.65 15.67 -2.44
N GLU A 142 1.30 14.90 -1.42
CA GLU A 142 0.48 15.38 -0.29
C GLU A 142 1.21 16.48 0.49
N ARG A 143 2.52 16.31 0.76
CA ARG A 143 3.34 17.34 1.42
C ARG A 143 3.41 18.62 0.59
N ALA A 144 3.60 18.51 -0.73
CA ALA A 144 3.63 19.66 -1.63
C ALA A 144 2.29 20.42 -1.63
N LYS A 145 1.18 19.69 -1.60
CA LYS A 145 -0.16 20.29 -1.49
C LYS A 145 -0.34 21.03 -0.16
N ALA A 146 0.01 20.40 0.97
CA ALA A 146 -0.05 21.03 2.29
C ALA A 146 0.83 22.29 2.37
N TYR A 147 2.01 22.27 1.73
CA TYR A 147 2.87 23.45 1.65
C TYR A 147 2.25 24.58 0.82
N SER A 148 1.60 24.26 -0.30
CA SER A 148 0.86 25.25 -1.09
C SER A 148 -0.28 25.89 -0.30
N ASP A 149 -1.04 25.08 0.46
CA ASP A 149 -2.14 25.59 1.30
C ASP A 149 -1.61 26.52 2.40
N LEU A 150 -0.51 26.13 3.07
CA LEU A 150 0.15 26.95 4.09
C LEU A 150 0.65 28.29 3.51
N LEU A 151 1.15 28.29 2.28
CA LEU A 151 1.61 29.51 1.61
C LEU A 151 0.45 30.49 1.37
N GLN A 152 -0.72 29.98 0.96
CA GLN A 152 -1.92 30.79 0.79
C GLN A 152 -2.40 31.38 2.13
N GLU A 153 -2.41 30.58 3.19
CA GLU A 153 -2.74 31.07 4.54
C GLU A 153 -1.76 32.17 5.01
N PHE A 154 -0.47 31.99 4.74
CA PHE A 154 0.56 32.98 5.07
C PHE A 154 0.35 34.30 4.32
N GLU A 155 0.04 34.25 3.02
CA GLU A 155 -0.29 35.45 2.24
C GLU A 155 -1.54 36.16 2.76
N ALA A 156 -2.59 35.42 3.10
CA ALA A 156 -3.80 35.99 3.70
C ALA A 156 -3.50 36.66 5.05
N LEU A 157 -2.72 36.00 5.91
CA LEU A 157 -2.32 36.54 7.21
C LEU A 157 -1.47 37.81 7.06
N LYS A 158 -0.57 37.85 6.08
CA LYS A 158 0.24 39.03 5.77
C LYS A 158 -0.65 40.23 5.39
N GLN A 159 -1.67 40.02 4.56
CA GLN A 159 -2.61 41.08 4.19
C GLN A 159 -3.41 41.58 5.40
N GLU A 160 -3.88 40.68 6.26
CA GLU A 160 -4.57 41.05 7.50
C GLU A 160 -3.66 41.84 8.46
N PHE A 161 -2.39 41.43 8.59
CA PHE A 161 -1.41 42.16 9.38
C PHE A 161 -1.20 43.59 8.87
N GLU A 162 -1.10 43.79 7.57
CA GLU A 162 -0.99 45.12 6.96
C GLU A 162 -2.24 45.99 7.22
N LYS A 163 -3.45 45.41 7.15
CA LYS A 163 -4.70 46.11 7.49
C LYS A 163 -4.69 46.56 8.95
N VAL A 164 -4.28 45.67 9.86
CA VAL A 164 -4.16 46.00 11.30
C VAL A 164 -3.13 47.09 11.53
N ALA A 165 -1.98 47.05 10.86
CA ALA A 165 -0.95 48.08 10.97
C ALA A 165 -1.47 49.46 10.52
N LYS A 166 -2.18 49.53 9.38
CA LYS A 166 -2.83 50.78 8.92
C LYS A 166 -3.86 51.29 9.92
N ARG A 167 -4.73 50.41 10.44
CA ARG A 167 -5.73 50.76 11.46
C ARG A 167 -5.09 51.31 12.74
N LYS A 168 -3.98 50.73 13.20
CA LYS A 168 -3.21 51.25 14.35
C LYS A 168 -2.69 52.66 14.07
N GLN A 169 -2.16 52.91 12.87
CA GLN A 169 -1.67 54.24 12.49
C GLN A 169 -2.79 55.29 12.44
N GLU A 170 -3.96 54.92 11.92
CA GLU A 170 -5.15 55.79 11.92
C GLU A 170 -5.64 56.12 13.33
N LEU A 171 -5.73 55.11 14.21
CA LEU A 171 -6.10 55.30 15.61
C LEU A 171 -5.10 56.22 16.33
N ALA A 172 -3.80 56.07 16.08
CA ALA A 172 -2.78 56.96 16.64
C ALA A 172 -2.98 58.43 16.21
N LYS A 173 -3.23 58.67 14.91
CA LYS A 173 -3.54 60.02 14.38
C LYS A 173 -4.83 60.59 14.99
N ASN A 174 -5.86 59.76 15.15
CA ASN A 174 -7.13 60.17 15.74
C ASN A 174 -6.94 60.57 17.22
N ASN A 175 -6.24 59.74 18.00
CA ASN A 175 -5.93 60.04 19.40
C ASN A 175 -5.13 61.34 19.55
N GLN A 176 -4.16 61.61 18.68
CA GLN A 176 -3.44 62.90 18.68
C GLN A 176 -4.38 64.09 18.44
N ARG A 177 -5.29 63.99 17.46
CA ARG A 177 -6.29 65.03 17.18
C ARG A 177 -7.24 65.25 18.35
N LEU A 178 -7.73 64.17 18.96
CA LEU A 178 -8.58 64.24 20.16
C LEU A 178 -7.83 64.89 21.33
N GLY A 179 -6.57 64.50 21.57
CA GLY A 179 -5.72 65.13 22.58
C GLY A 179 -5.57 66.64 22.37
N GLY A 180 -5.33 67.07 21.13
CA GLY A 180 -5.28 68.49 20.78
C GLY A 180 -6.62 69.22 21.04
N ARG A 181 -7.76 68.60 20.68
CA ARG A 181 -9.09 69.16 20.96
C ARG A 181 -9.37 69.29 22.45
N VAL A 182 -9.00 68.28 23.24
CA VAL A 182 -9.15 68.30 24.71
C VAL A 182 -8.29 69.41 25.31
N ALA A 183 -7.04 69.56 24.85
CA ALA A 183 -6.15 70.64 25.29
C ALA A 183 -6.73 72.02 24.98
N HIS A 184 -7.25 72.25 23.77
CA HIS A 184 -7.93 73.50 23.42
C HIS A 184 -9.17 73.75 24.30
N THR A 185 -9.98 72.72 24.54
CA THR A 185 -11.18 72.84 25.37
C THR A 185 -10.81 73.24 26.81
N ASN A 186 -9.78 72.62 27.37
CA ASN A 186 -9.26 72.98 28.69
C ASN A 186 -8.68 74.40 28.70
N ARG A 187 -7.96 74.80 27.66
CA ARG A 187 -7.42 76.17 27.53
C ARG A 187 -8.53 77.20 27.50
N PHE A 188 -9.55 77.04 26.66
CA PHE A 188 -10.69 77.96 26.61
C PHE A 188 -11.49 77.98 27.93
N ARG A 189 -11.61 76.82 28.60
CA ARG A 189 -12.21 76.77 29.94
C ARG A 189 -11.38 77.61 30.93
N ASN A 190 -10.07 77.46 30.95
CA ASN A 190 -9.17 78.23 31.82
C ASN A 190 -9.22 79.73 31.49
N GLU A 191 -9.19 80.11 30.21
CA GLU A 191 -9.30 81.50 29.77
C GLU A 191 -10.65 82.11 30.18
N ARG A 192 -11.74 81.37 30.03
CA ARG A 192 -13.08 81.78 30.51
C ARG A 192 -13.10 81.96 32.02
N ASP A 193 -12.52 81.04 32.77
CA ASP A 193 -12.51 81.09 34.23
C ASP A 193 -11.65 82.26 34.72
N ALA A 194 -10.53 82.55 34.07
CA ALA A 194 -9.72 83.75 34.31
C ALA A 194 -10.48 85.05 33.97
N ALA A 195 -11.18 85.10 32.83
CA ALA A 195 -12.00 86.24 32.45
C ALA A 195 -13.16 86.48 33.44
N ARG A 196 -13.79 85.42 33.95
CA ARG A 196 -14.80 85.50 35.02
C ARG A 196 -14.23 86.07 36.30
N ALA A 197 -13.04 85.63 36.72
CA ALA A 197 -12.35 86.16 37.88
C ALA A 197 -12.03 87.66 37.72
N ALA A 198 -11.48 88.06 36.57
CA ALA A 198 -11.21 89.47 36.26
C ALA A 198 -12.48 90.33 36.24
N ALA A 199 -13.59 89.82 35.67
CA ALA A 199 -14.87 90.51 35.67
C ALA A 199 -15.45 90.68 37.09
N ALA A 200 -15.25 89.70 37.98
CA ALA A 200 -15.65 89.81 39.38
C ALA A 200 -14.83 90.88 40.12
N GLU A 201 -13.51 90.92 39.89
CA GLU A 201 -12.63 91.94 40.46
C GLU A 201 -13.00 93.35 39.97
N LEU A 202 -13.25 93.51 38.66
CA LEU A 202 -13.71 94.78 38.10
C LEU A 202 -15.06 95.21 38.68
N ARG A 203 -16.01 94.29 38.89
CA ARG A 203 -17.29 94.60 39.56
C ARG A 203 -17.07 95.07 41.00
N GLN A 204 -16.15 94.43 41.73
CA GLN A 204 -15.81 94.85 43.09
C GLN A 204 -15.19 96.25 43.11
N LYS A 205 -14.24 96.53 42.20
CA LYS A 205 -13.65 97.87 42.05
C LYS A 205 -14.72 98.90 41.65
N LEU A 206 -15.63 98.56 40.74
CA LEU A 206 -16.72 99.44 40.34
C LEU A 206 -17.64 99.75 41.53
N ALA A 207 -17.99 98.74 42.34
CA ALA A 207 -18.77 98.93 43.55
C ALA A 207 -18.06 99.86 44.54
N GLN A 208 -16.77 99.63 44.80
CA GLN A 208 -15.96 100.50 45.66
C GLN A 208 -15.92 101.96 45.17
N VAL A 209 -15.71 102.18 43.87
CA VAL A 209 -15.70 103.52 43.26
C VAL A 209 -17.09 104.16 43.33
N THR A 210 -18.16 103.37 43.22
CA THR A 210 -19.54 103.85 43.32
C THR A 210 -19.85 104.29 44.76
N ASP A 211 -19.48 103.47 45.76
CA ASP A 211 -19.62 103.79 47.19
C ASP A 211 -18.80 105.03 47.55
N HIS A 212 -17.55 105.11 47.08
CA HIS A 212 -16.69 106.26 47.31
C HIS A 212 -17.26 107.54 46.66
N ASN A 213 -17.82 107.45 45.45
CA ASN A 213 -18.53 108.58 44.84
C ASN A 213 -19.77 109.01 45.63
N GLN A 214 -20.51 108.06 46.21
CA GLN A 214 -21.65 108.37 47.07
C GLN A 214 -21.19 109.08 48.36
N GLN A 215 -20.11 108.61 48.98
CA GLN A 215 -19.47 109.28 50.12
C GLN A 215 -19.05 110.70 49.76
N LEU A 216 -18.27 110.89 48.69
CA LEU A 216 -17.85 112.22 48.23
C LEU A 216 -19.04 113.14 47.93
N ARG A 217 -20.15 112.63 47.38
CA ARG A 217 -21.39 113.41 47.20
C ARG A 217 -21.99 113.81 48.55
N SER A 218 -22.07 112.90 49.52
CA SER A 218 -22.57 113.21 50.85
C SER A 218 -21.70 114.21 51.60
N GLU A 219 -20.37 114.11 51.47
CA GLU A 219 -19.40 115.06 52.02
C GLU A 219 -19.53 116.43 51.36
N ASN A 220 -19.69 116.49 50.03
CA ASN A 220 -19.93 117.74 49.32
C ASN A 220 -21.25 118.41 49.75
N GLU A 221 -22.32 117.65 49.96
CA GLU A 221 -23.58 118.18 50.47
C GLU A 221 -23.44 118.66 51.94
N ALA A 222 -22.69 117.94 52.77
CA ALA A 222 -22.37 118.37 54.14
C ALA A 222 -21.54 119.67 54.15
N LEU A 223 -20.49 119.76 53.33
CA LEU A 223 -19.66 120.96 53.19
C LEU A 223 -20.44 122.15 52.62
N LYS A 224 -21.34 121.93 51.67
CA LYS A 224 -22.28 122.98 51.21
C LYS A 224 -23.20 123.45 52.34
N SER A 225 -23.67 122.53 53.17
CA SER A 225 -24.49 122.87 54.34
C SER A 225 -23.70 123.68 55.37
N GLU A 226 -22.44 123.31 55.65
CA GLU A 226 -21.52 124.08 56.50
C GLU A 226 -21.21 125.46 55.91
N LEU A 227 -20.92 125.56 54.61
CA LEU A 227 -20.74 126.84 53.92
C LEU A 227 -21.99 127.72 54.03
N SER A 228 -23.19 127.13 53.95
CA SER A 228 -24.44 127.87 54.12
C SER A 228 -24.67 128.35 55.57
N GLN A 229 -24.18 127.61 56.57
CA GLN A 229 -24.19 128.00 57.98
C GLN A 229 -23.17 129.10 58.27
N LEU A 230 -21.95 129.00 57.73
CA LEU A 230 -20.92 130.04 57.81
C LEU A 230 -21.38 131.34 57.14
N HIS A 231 -22.07 131.27 56.00
CA HIS A 231 -22.69 132.43 55.36
C HIS A 231 -23.81 133.06 56.20
N LYS A 232 -24.50 132.27 57.04
CA LYS A 232 -25.46 132.80 58.02
C LYS A 232 -24.76 133.46 59.22
N GLN A 233 -23.61 132.94 59.67
CA GLN A 233 -22.81 133.55 60.73
C GLN A 233 -22.15 134.86 60.32
N THR A 234 -21.77 135.04 59.05
CA THR A 234 -21.18 136.30 58.55
C THR A 234 -22.20 137.43 58.35
N LYS A 235 -23.51 137.15 58.42
CA LYS A 235 -24.57 138.15 58.18
C LYS A 235 -25.11 138.84 59.44
N LEU A 236 -24.64 138.50 60.64
CA LEU A 236 -25.26 138.97 61.91
C LEU A 236 -24.26 139.34 63.04
N GLY A 237 -23.25 140.18 62.78
CA GLY A 237 -22.42 140.68 63.89
C GLY A 237 -21.49 141.86 63.57
N ILE A 238 -22.01 143.10 63.67
CA ILE A 238 -21.23 144.32 63.96
C ILE A 238 -21.67 144.79 65.35
N VAL A 239 -20.77 144.81 66.36
CA VAL A 239 -20.72 145.80 67.46
C VAL A 239 -19.27 145.87 68.01
N GLU A 240 -18.75 147.09 68.09
CA GLU A 240 -17.46 147.52 68.67
C GLU A 240 -17.42 147.41 70.21
N ILE A 241 -16.25 147.15 70.83
CA ILE A 241 -15.84 147.78 72.11
C ILE A 241 -14.31 148.05 72.17
N ARG A 242 -14.00 149.35 72.25
CA ARG A 242 -12.90 150.12 72.88
C ARG A 242 -11.78 149.46 73.74
N ARG A 243 -10.57 150.01 73.52
CA ARG A 243 -9.54 150.57 74.45
C ARG A 243 -9.19 149.89 75.79
N ASN A 244 -7.92 149.46 75.90
CA ASN A 244 -6.82 149.93 76.78
C ASN A 244 -5.69 148.86 76.65
N GLY A 245 -4.40 149.13 76.45
CA GLY A 245 -3.52 150.05 77.16
C GLY A 245 -2.43 149.23 77.87
N ASN A 246 -1.39 148.83 77.10
CA ASN A 246 0.03 148.65 77.44
C ASN A 246 0.78 148.10 76.22
#